data_AF-A0A553I621-F1
#
_entry.id   AF-A0A553I621-F1
#
_cell.length_a   1.000
_cell.length_b   1.000
_cell.length_c   1.000
_cell.angle_alpha   90.00
_cell.angle_beta   90.00
_cell.angle_gamma   90.00
#
_symmetry.space_group_name_H-M   'P 1'
#
loop_
_entity.id
_entity.type
_entity.pdbx_description
1 polymer ?
#
loop_
_entity_poly.entity_id
_entity_poly.type
_entity_poly.pdbx_seq_one_letter_code
_entity_poly.pdbx_strand_id
1 'polypeptide(L)'
;MHYLRIHNRSNHPQTFQCHGYNGNKDLTIKANSQANIEAADGTSGAIIAVHEGVIGEQCEITKAGWQGNDTIDISNICGAGGNMTCQQVGDAPGKFKGLETFMQACNDKWHKLPQAKRDQLKGHVFLDGKGNVKRIGAPKEFQPLEEFVRTFANGRTYIGVGAWGPSKGNPEDNKQSSAGKGSKDILIIYSDGNAAPDPSKPFTGQSIAAFNLMAIPTASQDKADADVKDKVAEQDVKALNEPVVSQQTIEARGANGEKQMAQAAEAVEFMTATAAAPGPSGPGILLTNKSAKKNTYFFYDNFWNGNGTAGANFDHPLKHVDVGPNQTVHVPLSLAFKGRVQRGDQQPATWAEFQVKASNDGRAHGDISVQQGCDGAVTVASTDGTNVSNGFVKDIVKGAPAAALDKKPNNEKVLASTEGNWKGPGNQAAIDWCYKQLGHDKAYIKGGTGVPDVASKNNCLHFTFYVV
;
A
#
# COMPACT_ATOMS: atom_id res chain seq x y z
N MET A 1 -11.75 -0.09 -30.16
CA MET A 1 -12.26 0.58 -28.94
C MET A 1 -13.04 -0.44 -28.15
N HIS A 2 -12.72 -0.60 -26.86
CA HIS A 2 -13.33 -1.60 -25.98
C HIS A 2 -14.18 -0.94 -24.90
N TYR A 3 -15.12 -1.71 -24.34
CA TYR A 3 -16.03 -1.25 -23.30
C TYR A 3 -16.06 -2.17 -22.09
N LEU A 4 -16.27 -1.58 -20.92
CA LEU A 4 -16.78 -2.28 -19.74
C LEU A 4 -18.30 -2.22 -19.78
N ARG A 5 -18.94 -3.37 -19.92
CA ARG A 5 -20.40 -3.54 -19.95
C ARG A 5 -20.86 -4.00 -18.58
N ILE A 6 -21.44 -3.09 -17.79
CA ILE A 6 -21.85 -3.36 -16.41
C ILE A 6 -23.34 -3.57 -16.38
N HIS A 7 -23.77 -4.75 -15.94
CA HIS A 7 -25.19 -5.12 -15.81
C HIS A 7 -25.57 -5.17 -14.33
N ASN A 8 -26.51 -4.32 -13.94
CA ASN A 8 -27.17 -4.43 -12.64
C ASN A 8 -28.45 -5.27 -12.80
N ARG A 9 -28.44 -6.49 -12.26
CA ARG A 9 -29.59 -7.40 -12.26
C ARG A 9 -30.37 -7.41 -10.95
N SER A 10 -29.99 -6.55 -10.01
CA SER A 10 -30.77 -6.34 -8.80
C SER A 10 -32.09 -5.65 -9.12
N ASN A 11 -33.06 -5.81 -8.22
CA ASN A 11 -34.36 -5.16 -8.29
C ASN A 11 -34.32 -3.70 -7.80
N HIS A 12 -33.15 -3.19 -7.42
CA HIS A 12 -32.90 -1.81 -7.02
C HIS A 12 -31.73 -1.20 -7.82
N PRO A 13 -31.61 0.14 -7.86
CA PRO A 13 -30.43 0.80 -8.39
C PRO A 13 -29.16 0.42 -7.61
N GLN A 14 -28.04 0.25 -8.30
CA GLN A 14 -26.74 -0.02 -7.70
C GLN A 14 -25.75 1.07 -8.07
N THR A 15 -25.02 1.58 -7.09
CA THR A 15 -23.92 2.54 -7.29
C THR A 15 -22.59 1.81 -7.36
N PHE A 16 -21.75 2.22 -8.31
CA PHE A 16 -20.40 1.75 -8.49
C PHE A 16 -19.43 2.92 -8.45
N GLN A 17 -18.31 2.77 -7.74
CA GLN A 17 -17.14 3.64 -7.96
C GLN A 17 -16.37 3.11 -9.16
N CYS A 18 -15.97 4.00 -10.07
CA CYS A 18 -15.25 3.64 -11.30
C CYS A 18 -13.84 4.22 -11.25
N HIS A 19 -12.90 3.57 -10.59
CA HIS A 19 -11.52 4.05 -10.47
C HIS A 19 -10.77 3.72 -11.76
N GLY A 20 -10.00 4.67 -12.31
CA GLY A 20 -9.30 4.52 -13.59
C GLY A 20 -10.19 4.55 -14.83
N TYR A 21 -11.52 4.57 -14.64
CA TYR A 21 -12.53 4.54 -15.69
C TYR A 21 -13.56 5.65 -15.46
N ASN A 22 -14.39 5.98 -16.47
CA ASN A 22 -15.46 6.99 -16.33
C ASN A 22 -15.00 8.36 -15.76
N GLY A 23 -13.73 8.73 -15.99
CA GLY A 23 -13.13 9.94 -15.40
C GLY A 23 -13.14 9.95 -13.86
N ASN A 24 -13.05 8.78 -13.23
CA ASN A 24 -13.14 8.59 -11.77
C ASN A 24 -14.47 9.02 -11.14
N LYS A 25 -15.54 9.08 -11.93
CA LYS A 25 -16.88 9.41 -11.43
C LYS A 25 -17.65 8.15 -11.08
N ASP A 26 -18.39 8.22 -9.98
CA ASP A 26 -19.35 7.20 -9.61
C ASP A 26 -20.45 7.04 -10.67
N LEU A 27 -20.94 5.82 -10.79
CA LEU A 27 -21.98 5.43 -11.74
C LEU A 27 -23.10 4.71 -11.00
N THR A 28 -24.32 5.24 -11.05
CA THR A 28 -25.51 4.54 -10.56
C THR A 28 -26.28 3.93 -11.73
N ILE A 29 -26.39 2.61 -11.74
CA ILE A 29 -27.14 1.86 -12.74
C ILE A 29 -28.50 1.49 -12.15
N LYS A 30 -29.58 1.82 -12.86
CA LYS A 30 -30.97 1.48 -12.45
C LYS A 30 -31.14 -0.03 -12.30
N ALA A 31 -32.18 -0.43 -11.58
CA ALA A 31 -32.58 -1.84 -11.46
C ALA A 31 -32.74 -2.49 -12.84
N ASN A 32 -32.30 -3.75 -12.98
CA ASN A 32 -32.40 -4.53 -14.21
C ASN A 32 -31.92 -3.80 -15.48
N SER A 33 -30.88 -2.95 -15.35
CA SER A 33 -30.37 -2.11 -16.43
C SER A 33 -28.87 -2.34 -16.62
N GLN A 34 -28.31 -1.75 -17.69
CA GLN A 34 -26.89 -1.82 -17.99
C GLN A 34 -26.31 -0.46 -18.34
N ALA A 35 -25.00 -0.34 -18.21
CA ALA A 35 -24.22 0.81 -18.66
C ALA A 35 -22.94 0.35 -19.36
N ASN A 36 -22.43 1.19 -20.25
CA ASN A 36 -21.16 0.97 -20.93
C ASN A 36 -20.20 2.10 -20.57
N ILE A 37 -18.96 1.75 -20.24
CA ILE A 37 -17.87 2.69 -20.00
C ILE A 37 -16.77 2.39 -21.00
N GLU A 38 -16.23 3.40 -21.68
CA GLU A 38 -15.07 3.23 -22.56
C GLU A 38 -13.85 2.79 -21.75
N ALA A 39 -13.13 1.79 -22.27
CA ALA A 39 -11.92 1.26 -21.67
C ALA A 39 -10.88 0.98 -22.75
N ALA A 40 -10.12 2.01 -23.10
CA ALA A 40 -9.05 1.91 -24.08
C ALA A 40 -7.94 0.95 -23.62
N ASP A 41 -7.21 0.38 -24.57
CA ASP A 41 -6.01 -0.41 -24.28
C ASP A 41 -4.98 0.41 -23.51
N GLY A 42 -4.25 -0.23 -22.61
CA GLY A 42 -3.28 0.42 -21.72
C GLY A 42 -3.89 1.08 -20.48
N THR A 43 -5.21 1.04 -20.30
CA THR A 43 -5.88 1.56 -19.10
C THR A 43 -5.95 0.50 -17.99
N SER A 44 -5.95 0.94 -16.74
CA SER A 44 -6.09 0.07 -15.55
C SER A 44 -6.95 0.76 -14.50
N GLY A 45 -7.73 0.00 -13.75
CA GLY A 45 -8.65 0.52 -12.76
C GLY A 45 -9.55 -0.54 -12.13
N ALA A 46 -10.64 -0.10 -11.50
CA ALA A 46 -11.60 -0.98 -10.86
C ALA A 46 -13.04 -0.45 -10.94
N ILE A 47 -14.00 -1.37 -11.02
CA ILE A 47 -15.43 -1.12 -10.84
C ILE A 47 -15.84 -1.72 -9.49
N ILE A 48 -16.22 -0.88 -8.54
CA ILE A 48 -16.40 -1.26 -7.13
C ILE A 48 -17.85 -1.02 -6.72
N ALA A 49 -18.58 -2.05 -6.28
CA ALA A 49 -19.94 -1.87 -5.78
C ALA A 49 -19.92 -1.17 -4.40
N VAL A 50 -20.90 -0.28 -4.17
CA VAL A 50 -21.06 0.46 -2.91
C VAL A 50 -22.33 0.03 -2.20
N HIS A 51 -22.20 -0.36 -0.94
CA HIS A 51 -23.27 -0.85 -0.06
C HIS A 51 -23.39 0.05 1.15
N GLU A 52 -24.47 0.82 1.24
CA GLU A 52 -24.72 1.73 2.38
C GLU A 52 -23.59 2.75 2.59
N GLY A 53 -22.99 3.23 1.50
CA GLY A 53 -21.86 4.16 1.54
C GLY A 53 -20.51 3.50 1.82
N VAL A 54 -20.46 2.16 1.94
CA VAL A 54 -19.22 1.39 2.14
C VAL A 54 -18.89 0.61 0.88
N ILE A 55 -17.63 0.63 0.46
CA ILE A 55 -17.17 -0.17 -0.68
C ILE A 55 -17.26 -1.68 -0.37
N GLY A 56 -17.61 -2.49 -1.38
CA GLY A 56 -17.71 -3.93 -1.27
C GLY A 56 -16.85 -4.65 -2.30
N GLU A 57 -17.48 -5.59 -3.01
CA GLU A 57 -16.84 -6.35 -4.08
C GLU A 57 -16.44 -5.47 -5.27
N GLN A 58 -15.29 -5.80 -5.87
CA GLN A 58 -14.70 -5.05 -6.96
C GLN A 58 -14.30 -5.96 -8.12
N CYS A 59 -14.47 -5.44 -9.33
CA CYS A 59 -13.84 -5.97 -10.53
C CYS A 59 -12.63 -5.09 -10.87
N GLU A 60 -11.43 -5.65 -10.74
CA GLU A 60 -10.17 -5.02 -11.16
C GLU A 60 -9.94 -5.32 -12.64
N ILE A 61 -9.59 -4.32 -13.45
CA ILE A 61 -9.40 -4.47 -14.89
C ILE A 61 -8.10 -3.78 -15.29
N THR A 62 -7.30 -4.45 -16.10
CA THR A 62 -6.22 -3.85 -16.88
C THR A 62 -6.40 -4.27 -18.34
N LYS A 63 -6.57 -3.28 -19.22
CA LYS A 63 -6.81 -3.48 -20.65
C LYS A 63 -5.50 -3.63 -21.41
N ALA A 64 -5.38 -4.69 -22.20
CA ALA A 64 -4.17 -4.97 -22.98
C ALA A 64 -2.84 -4.84 -22.19
N GLY A 65 -2.84 -5.28 -20.93
CA GLY A 65 -1.69 -5.19 -20.03
C GLY A 65 -0.66 -6.27 -20.32
N TRP A 66 -0.70 -7.35 -19.54
CA TRP A 66 0.30 -8.42 -19.62
C TRP A 66 0.30 -9.08 -21.01
N GLN A 67 1.40 -8.86 -21.76
CA GLN A 67 1.58 -9.36 -23.12
C GLN A 67 0.44 -8.95 -24.07
N GLY A 68 -0.16 -7.77 -23.87
CA GLY A 68 -1.28 -7.27 -24.67
C GLY A 68 -2.62 -7.96 -24.39
N ASN A 69 -2.71 -8.78 -23.33
CA ASN A 69 -3.95 -9.40 -22.89
C ASN A 69 -4.62 -8.59 -21.78
N ASP A 70 -5.93 -8.69 -21.68
CA ASP A 70 -6.66 -8.17 -20.52
C ASP A 70 -6.33 -8.95 -19.26
N THR A 71 -6.16 -8.26 -18.14
CA THR A 71 -6.21 -8.84 -16.80
C THR A 71 -7.50 -8.38 -16.16
N ILE A 72 -8.34 -9.31 -15.71
CA ILE A 72 -9.60 -9.02 -15.02
C ILE A 72 -9.63 -9.80 -13.74
N ASP A 73 -9.94 -9.20 -12.59
CA ASP A 73 -10.09 -9.95 -11.34
C ASP A 73 -11.35 -9.56 -10.58
N ILE A 74 -11.94 -10.49 -9.83
CA ILE A 74 -13.02 -10.22 -8.86
C ILE A 74 -12.43 -10.39 -7.48
N SER A 75 -12.46 -9.32 -6.69
CA SER A 75 -11.99 -9.33 -5.31
C SER A 75 -13.06 -8.87 -4.33
N ASN A 76 -13.03 -9.48 -3.15
CA ASN A 76 -13.88 -9.16 -1.99
C ASN A 76 -13.07 -8.55 -0.86
N ILE A 77 -11.84 -8.08 -1.14
CA ILE A 77 -10.87 -7.61 -0.15
C ILE A 77 -11.33 -6.38 0.62
N CYS A 78 -12.16 -5.55 0.02
CA CYS A 78 -12.71 -4.34 0.62
C CYS A 78 -14.06 -4.59 1.33
N GLY A 79 -14.66 -5.76 1.12
CA GLY A 79 -15.95 -6.15 1.65
C GLY A 79 -16.81 -6.86 0.64
N ALA A 80 -18.06 -7.13 1.02
CA ALA A 80 -19.08 -7.63 0.12
C ALA A 80 -20.48 -7.25 0.61
N GLY A 81 -21.38 -6.93 -0.31
CA GLY A 81 -22.81 -6.73 -0.02
C GLY A 81 -23.73 -7.27 -1.11
N GLY A 82 -23.18 -7.65 -2.26
CA GLY A 82 -23.89 -8.36 -3.31
C GLY A 82 -22.98 -9.37 -4.01
N ASN A 83 -23.42 -9.84 -5.18
CA ASN A 83 -22.67 -10.80 -5.98
C ASN A 83 -22.14 -10.13 -7.24
N MET A 84 -20.87 -10.35 -7.55
CA MET A 84 -20.24 -9.82 -8.75
C MET A 84 -19.47 -10.91 -9.50
N THR A 85 -19.61 -10.91 -10.83
CA THR A 85 -18.79 -11.72 -11.73
C THR A 85 -18.25 -10.87 -12.88
N CYS A 86 -17.15 -11.32 -13.50
CA CYS A 86 -16.63 -10.71 -14.72
C CYS A 86 -16.07 -11.72 -15.72
N GLN A 87 -16.14 -11.42 -17.02
CA GLN A 87 -15.53 -12.18 -18.10
C GLN A 87 -15.27 -11.32 -19.34
N GLN A 88 -14.46 -11.78 -20.29
CA GLN A 88 -14.45 -11.15 -21.61
C GLN A 88 -15.74 -11.50 -22.35
N VAL A 89 -16.28 -10.54 -23.10
CA VAL A 89 -17.45 -10.76 -23.95
C VAL A 89 -17.12 -11.83 -25.00
N GLY A 90 -17.97 -12.85 -25.09
CA GLY A 90 -17.80 -14.00 -25.99
C GLY A 90 -17.07 -15.19 -25.36
N ASP A 91 -16.59 -15.08 -24.11
CA ASP A 91 -16.06 -16.24 -23.41
C ASP A 91 -17.16 -17.29 -23.15
N ALA A 92 -16.76 -18.55 -23.15
CA ALA A 92 -17.67 -19.67 -22.92
C ALA A 92 -18.27 -19.62 -21.51
N PRO A 93 -19.50 -20.12 -21.30
CA PRO A 93 -20.08 -20.25 -19.96
C PRO A 93 -19.13 -20.96 -18.98
N GLY A 94 -19.11 -20.47 -17.74
CA GLY A 94 -18.24 -21.01 -16.68
C GLY A 94 -16.79 -20.51 -16.71
N LYS A 95 -16.42 -19.62 -17.66
CA LYS A 95 -15.09 -18.98 -17.69
C LYS A 95 -15.03 -17.63 -16.95
N PHE A 96 -16.15 -17.16 -16.42
CA PHE A 96 -16.18 -15.94 -15.61
C PHE A 96 -15.50 -16.12 -14.26
N LYS A 97 -14.94 -15.04 -13.74
CA LYS A 97 -14.35 -14.95 -12.40
C LYS A 97 -15.40 -14.44 -11.41
N GLY A 98 -15.21 -14.74 -10.12
CA GLY A 98 -16.17 -14.43 -9.05
C GLY A 98 -17.06 -15.61 -8.67
N LEU A 99 -17.74 -15.46 -7.54
CA LEU A 99 -18.76 -16.38 -7.04
C LEU A 99 -20.14 -15.74 -7.24
N GLU A 100 -20.92 -16.27 -8.18
CA GLU A 100 -22.20 -15.70 -8.62
C GLU A 100 -23.28 -15.62 -7.54
N THR A 101 -23.14 -16.41 -6.47
CA THR A 101 -24.02 -16.43 -5.29
C THR A 101 -23.21 -16.25 -4.00
N PHE A 102 -22.22 -15.35 -4.02
CA PHE A 102 -21.30 -15.10 -2.90
C PHE A 102 -22.04 -14.82 -1.59
N MET A 103 -22.99 -13.89 -1.59
CA MET A 103 -23.74 -13.49 -0.40
C MET A 103 -24.68 -14.59 0.09
N GLN A 104 -25.25 -15.41 -0.80
CA GLN A 104 -26.02 -16.59 -0.41
C GLN A 104 -25.11 -17.63 0.27
N ALA A 105 -23.96 -17.93 -0.33
CA ALA A 105 -22.99 -18.85 0.25
C ALA A 105 -22.46 -18.33 1.60
N CYS A 106 -22.22 -17.03 1.71
CA CYS A 106 -21.84 -16.36 2.95
C CYS A 106 -22.92 -16.53 4.03
N ASN A 107 -24.18 -16.24 3.68
CA ASN A 107 -25.32 -16.39 4.58
C ASN A 107 -25.51 -17.85 5.03
N ASP A 108 -25.43 -18.80 4.11
CA ASP A 108 -25.55 -20.23 4.40
C ASP A 108 -24.45 -20.72 5.34
N LYS A 109 -23.22 -20.24 5.16
CA LYS A 109 -22.09 -20.57 6.03
C LYS A 109 -22.21 -19.88 7.38
N TRP A 110 -22.64 -18.63 7.42
CA TRP A 110 -22.88 -17.87 8.64
C TRP A 110 -23.85 -18.58 9.58
N HIS A 111 -24.98 -19.06 9.05
CA HIS A 111 -25.98 -19.77 9.84
C HIS A 111 -25.52 -21.13 10.36
N LYS A 112 -24.48 -21.71 9.74
CA LYS A 112 -23.85 -22.98 10.17
C LYS A 112 -22.67 -22.76 11.12
N LEU A 113 -22.25 -21.52 11.36
CA LEU A 113 -21.14 -21.23 12.27
C LEU A 113 -21.53 -21.46 13.73
N PRO A 114 -20.65 -22.06 14.55
CA PRO A 114 -20.79 -22.06 15.99
C PRO A 114 -20.87 -20.63 16.55
N GLN A 115 -21.61 -20.43 17.65
CA GLN A 115 -21.80 -19.11 18.26
C GLN A 115 -20.47 -18.40 18.56
N ALA A 116 -19.49 -19.11 19.12
CA ALA A 116 -18.17 -18.54 19.42
C ALA A 116 -17.46 -17.97 18.17
N LYS A 117 -17.65 -18.58 16.99
CA LYS A 117 -17.11 -18.05 15.73
C LYS A 117 -17.90 -16.85 15.23
N ARG A 118 -19.22 -16.82 15.42
CA ARG A 118 -20.04 -15.64 15.13
C ARG A 118 -19.66 -14.45 16.01
N ASP A 119 -19.35 -14.71 17.29
CA ASP A 119 -18.90 -13.68 18.23
C ASP A 119 -17.55 -13.08 17.82
N GLN A 120 -16.61 -13.91 17.34
CA GLN A 120 -15.33 -13.44 16.76
C GLN A 120 -15.51 -12.54 15.54
N LEU A 121 -16.59 -12.72 14.79
CA LEU A 121 -16.89 -11.96 13.56
C LEU A 121 -17.77 -10.72 13.81
N LYS A 122 -18.10 -10.43 15.07
CA LYS A 122 -18.95 -9.29 15.45
C LYS A 122 -18.29 -7.97 15.02
N GLY A 123 -19.05 -7.12 14.35
CA GLY A 123 -18.56 -5.86 13.77
C GLY A 123 -17.92 -6.01 12.39
N HIS A 124 -17.77 -7.23 11.89
CA HIS A 124 -17.23 -7.53 10.56
C HIS A 124 -18.25 -8.26 9.66
N VAL A 125 -19.26 -8.92 10.25
CA VAL A 125 -20.44 -9.44 9.55
C VAL A 125 -21.66 -8.65 10.01
N PHE A 126 -22.39 -8.08 9.05
CA PHE A 126 -23.51 -7.17 9.32
C PHE A 126 -24.80 -7.85 8.87
N LEU A 127 -25.75 -7.96 9.79
CA LEU A 127 -26.99 -8.70 9.59
C LEU A 127 -28.17 -7.77 9.32
N ASP A 128 -29.16 -8.27 8.58
CA ASP A 128 -30.48 -7.64 8.47
C ASP A 128 -31.34 -7.94 9.73
N GLY A 129 -32.56 -7.38 9.77
CA GLY A 129 -33.50 -7.60 10.88
C GLY A 129 -34.01 -9.05 11.02
N LYS A 130 -33.70 -9.93 10.06
CA LYS A 130 -34.02 -11.37 10.09
C LYS A 130 -32.81 -12.23 10.45
N GLY A 131 -31.66 -11.60 10.72
CA GLY A 131 -30.42 -12.29 11.04
C GLY A 131 -29.68 -12.85 9.81
N ASN A 132 -30.05 -12.46 8.59
CA ASN A 132 -29.31 -12.83 7.38
C ASN A 132 -28.14 -11.88 7.17
N VAL A 133 -27.06 -12.40 6.60
CA VAL A 133 -25.89 -11.58 6.22
C VAL A 133 -26.31 -10.61 5.13
N LYS A 134 -26.23 -9.33 5.45
CA LYS A 134 -26.49 -8.21 4.54
C LYS A 134 -25.22 -7.71 3.88
N ARG A 135 -24.13 -7.64 4.64
CA ARG A 135 -22.80 -7.30 4.13
C ARG A 135 -21.71 -7.83 5.06
N ILE A 136 -20.48 -7.86 4.56
CA ILE A 136 -19.26 -8.10 5.34
C ILE A 136 -18.29 -6.92 5.17
N GLY A 137 -17.44 -6.69 6.17
CA GLY A 137 -16.34 -5.74 6.10
C GLY A 137 -15.16 -6.28 5.28
N ALA A 138 -14.05 -5.55 5.25
CA ALA A 138 -12.85 -5.90 4.48
C ALA A 138 -12.11 -7.11 5.08
N PRO A 139 -12.09 -8.29 4.42
CA PRO A 139 -11.37 -9.46 4.94
C PRO A 139 -9.86 -9.21 5.06
N LYS A 140 -9.28 -8.36 4.19
CA LYS A 140 -7.86 -7.99 4.22
C LYS A 140 -7.42 -7.31 5.53
N GLU A 141 -8.35 -6.75 6.29
CA GLU A 141 -8.10 -6.01 7.53
C GLU A 141 -8.34 -6.88 8.78
N PHE A 142 -8.93 -8.07 8.62
CA PHE A 142 -9.34 -8.90 9.75
C PHE A 142 -9.27 -10.40 9.41
N GLN A 143 -8.18 -11.05 9.85
CA GLN A 143 -7.87 -12.44 9.56
C GLN A 143 -9.03 -13.43 9.85
N PRO A 144 -9.76 -13.36 10.98
CA PRO A 144 -10.89 -14.27 11.21
C PRO A 144 -12.00 -14.17 10.15
N LEU A 145 -12.24 -12.98 9.59
CA LEU A 145 -13.18 -12.81 8.48
C LEU A 145 -12.62 -13.41 7.18
N GLU A 146 -11.33 -13.19 6.89
CA GLU A 146 -10.68 -13.84 5.75
C GLU A 146 -10.82 -15.38 5.82
N GLU A 147 -10.48 -15.97 6.97
CA GLU A 147 -10.60 -17.41 7.20
C GLU A 147 -12.04 -17.90 6.98
N PHE A 148 -13.03 -17.15 7.47
CA PHE A 148 -14.44 -17.46 7.25
C PHE A 148 -14.82 -17.43 5.77
N VAL A 149 -14.45 -16.36 5.04
CA VAL A 149 -14.78 -16.22 3.61
C VAL A 149 -14.13 -17.31 2.77
N ARG A 150 -12.91 -17.71 3.12
CA ARG A 150 -12.21 -18.83 2.46
C ARG A 150 -12.95 -20.16 2.61
N THR A 151 -13.82 -20.35 3.60
CA THR A 151 -14.59 -21.60 3.72
C THR A 151 -15.63 -21.83 2.61
N PHE A 152 -15.92 -20.82 1.78
CA PHE A 152 -16.87 -20.93 0.67
C PHE A 152 -16.44 -20.28 -0.64
N ALA A 153 -15.49 -19.35 -0.62
CA ALA A 153 -15.11 -18.56 -1.80
C ALA A 153 -13.65 -18.75 -2.25
N ASN A 154 -12.88 -19.62 -1.59
CA ASN A 154 -11.46 -19.81 -1.87
C ASN A 154 -11.21 -20.20 -3.34
N GLY A 155 -10.35 -19.44 -4.03
CA GLY A 155 -10.03 -19.63 -5.45
C GLY A 155 -11.11 -19.21 -6.44
N ARG A 156 -12.27 -18.72 -5.95
CA ARG A 156 -13.36 -18.21 -6.80
C ARG A 156 -13.34 -16.69 -6.93
N THR A 157 -12.83 -16.02 -5.91
CA THR A 157 -12.60 -14.59 -5.83
C THR A 157 -11.35 -14.38 -4.99
N TYR A 158 -10.72 -13.24 -5.18
CA TYR A 158 -9.58 -12.80 -4.41
C TYR A 158 -10.06 -12.23 -3.05
N ILE A 159 -9.66 -12.88 -1.95
CA ILE A 159 -10.23 -12.62 -0.61
C ILE A 159 -9.25 -11.86 0.30
N GLY A 160 -7.95 -12.12 0.16
CA GLY A 160 -6.91 -11.59 1.06
C GLY A 160 -5.89 -10.71 0.34
N VAL A 161 -4.67 -10.67 0.88
CA VAL A 161 -3.53 -10.04 0.19
C VAL A 161 -2.83 -11.10 -0.66
N GLY A 162 -3.00 -11.00 -1.98
CA GLY A 162 -2.33 -11.84 -2.98
C GLY A 162 -0.83 -11.57 -3.07
N ALA A 163 -0.19 -12.19 -4.06
CA ALA A 163 1.26 -12.08 -4.23
C ALA A 163 1.65 -10.62 -4.49
N TRP A 164 2.34 -10.01 -3.54
CA TRP A 164 2.79 -8.62 -3.65
C TRP A 164 4.12 -8.44 -2.90
N GLY A 165 5.13 -7.96 -3.60
CA GLY A 165 6.49 -7.85 -3.06
C GLY A 165 7.05 -9.22 -2.63
N PRO A 166 7.59 -9.37 -1.39
CA PRO A 166 8.12 -10.65 -0.91
C PRO A 166 7.03 -11.64 -0.50
N SER A 167 5.77 -11.21 -0.36
CA SER A 167 4.66 -12.11 -0.04
C SER A 167 4.30 -12.91 -1.28
N LYS A 168 4.32 -14.25 -1.14
CA LYS A 168 3.84 -15.17 -2.18
C LYS A 168 2.31 -15.12 -2.33
N GLY A 169 1.60 -14.46 -1.42
CA GLY A 169 0.14 -14.42 -1.38
C GLY A 169 -0.48 -15.78 -1.14
N ASN A 170 -1.81 -15.83 -1.21
CA ASN A 170 -2.53 -17.10 -1.24
C ASN A 170 -2.47 -17.70 -2.66
N PRO A 171 -2.03 -18.96 -2.83
CA PRO A 171 -1.96 -19.59 -4.15
C PRO A 171 -3.30 -19.66 -4.89
N GLU A 172 -4.42 -19.80 -4.18
CA GLU A 172 -5.75 -19.86 -4.79
C GLU A 172 -6.20 -18.49 -5.30
N ASP A 173 -5.87 -17.42 -4.56
CA ASP A 173 -6.10 -16.05 -5.01
C ASP A 173 -5.29 -15.77 -6.30
N ASN A 174 -4.02 -16.21 -6.35
CA ASN A 174 -3.16 -16.00 -7.53
C ASN A 174 -3.62 -16.78 -8.78
N LYS A 175 -4.26 -17.95 -8.62
CA LYS A 175 -4.81 -18.72 -9.76
C LYS A 175 -5.91 -17.95 -10.48
N GLN A 176 -6.62 -17.11 -9.76
CA GLN A 176 -7.70 -16.31 -10.30
C GLN A 176 -7.15 -15.21 -11.24
N SER A 177 -5.94 -14.68 -11.03
CA SER A 177 -5.29 -13.61 -11.81
C SER A 177 -4.74 -13.99 -13.20
N SER A 178 -5.22 -15.06 -13.82
CA SER A 178 -4.84 -15.38 -15.20
C SER A 178 -5.35 -14.32 -16.20
N ALA A 179 -4.49 -13.92 -17.13
CA ALA A 179 -4.88 -13.01 -18.21
C ALA A 179 -5.85 -13.68 -19.19
N GLY A 180 -6.75 -12.87 -19.77
CA GLY A 180 -7.63 -13.27 -20.87
C GLY A 180 -6.86 -13.48 -22.18
N LYS A 181 -7.59 -13.56 -23.31
CA LYS A 181 -6.99 -13.70 -24.65
C LYS A 181 -7.23 -12.42 -25.46
N GLY A 182 -6.17 -11.64 -25.63
CA GLY A 182 -6.19 -10.32 -26.25
C GLY A 182 -6.99 -9.31 -25.42
N SER A 183 -7.29 -8.18 -26.06
CA SER A 183 -8.14 -7.12 -25.51
C SER A 183 -9.55 -7.22 -26.09
N LYS A 184 -10.56 -7.30 -25.22
CA LYS A 184 -11.98 -7.41 -25.59
C LYS A 184 -12.86 -6.54 -24.69
N ASP A 185 -14.13 -6.41 -25.06
CA ASP A 185 -15.12 -5.88 -24.11
C ASP A 185 -15.18 -6.78 -22.87
N ILE A 186 -15.35 -6.18 -21.70
CA ILE A 186 -15.49 -6.90 -20.43
C ILE A 186 -16.95 -6.84 -20.00
N LEU A 187 -17.54 -7.98 -19.71
CA LEU A 187 -18.87 -8.09 -19.11
C LEU A 187 -18.72 -8.19 -17.59
N ILE A 188 -19.33 -7.26 -16.87
CA ILE A 188 -19.39 -7.23 -15.41
C ILE A 188 -20.86 -7.35 -15.03
N ILE A 189 -21.18 -8.28 -14.13
CA ILE A 189 -22.55 -8.49 -13.67
C ILE A 189 -22.59 -8.37 -12.17
N TYR A 190 -23.49 -7.52 -11.71
CA TYR A 190 -23.86 -7.37 -10.31
C TYR A 190 -25.29 -7.85 -10.10
N SER A 191 -25.55 -8.52 -8.98
CA SER A 191 -26.87 -8.97 -8.57
C SER A 191 -26.90 -9.28 -7.07
N ASP A 192 -27.99 -8.97 -6.38
CA ASP A 192 -28.21 -9.47 -5.00
C ASP A 192 -28.64 -10.93 -5.01
N GLY A 193 -29.08 -11.44 -6.18
CA GLY A 193 -29.51 -12.82 -6.40
C GLY A 193 -28.41 -13.66 -7.02
N ASN A 194 -28.47 -13.88 -8.33
CA ASN A 194 -27.48 -14.64 -9.08
C ASN A 194 -26.79 -13.73 -10.10
N ALA A 195 -25.47 -13.58 -9.98
CA ALA A 195 -24.63 -12.76 -10.86
C ALA A 195 -24.00 -13.53 -12.03
N ALA A 196 -24.45 -14.75 -12.34
CA ALA A 196 -23.91 -15.53 -13.46
C ALA A 196 -24.18 -14.83 -14.81
N PRO A 197 -23.22 -14.83 -15.77
CA PRO A 197 -23.42 -14.33 -17.13
C PRO A 197 -24.69 -14.79 -17.83
N ASP A 198 -24.99 -16.07 -17.69
CA ASP A 198 -26.20 -16.68 -18.22
C ASP A 198 -26.90 -17.44 -17.08
N PRO A 199 -27.94 -16.85 -16.47
CA PRO A 199 -28.61 -17.47 -15.32
C PRO A 199 -29.50 -18.65 -15.74
N SER A 200 -29.76 -18.83 -17.05
CA SER A 200 -30.55 -19.95 -17.57
C SER A 200 -29.74 -21.24 -17.69
N LYS A 201 -28.42 -21.16 -17.66
CA LYS A 201 -27.54 -22.32 -17.78
C LYS A 201 -27.25 -22.91 -16.41
N PRO A 202 -27.25 -24.25 -16.28
CA PRO A 202 -26.84 -24.90 -15.05
C PRO A 202 -25.41 -24.47 -14.74
N PHE A 203 -25.19 -24.16 -13.47
CA PHE A 203 -23.89 -23.76 -12.96
C PHE A 203 -22.87 -24.88 -13.21
N THR A 204 -21.80 -24.58 -13.94
CA THR A 204 -20.79 -25.60 -14.25
C THR A 204 -19.73 -25.74 -13.16
N GLY A 205 -19.72 -24.86 -12.15
CA GLY A 205 -18.47 -24.63 -11.42
C GLY A 205 -17.46 -23.97 -12.34
N GLN A 206 -16.70 -23.00 -11.86
CA GLN A 206 -15.29 -23.11 -12.21
C GLN A 206 -14.80 -24.35 -11.48
N SER A 207 -14.81 -25.51 -12.14
CA SER A 207 -13.98 -26.60 -11.65
C SER A 207 -12.55 -26.09 -11.74
N ILE A 208 -11.81 -26.15 -10.64
CA ILE A 208 -10.36 -25.89 -10.61
C ILE A 208 -9.61 -27.04 -11.36
N ALA A 209 -10.26 -27.67 -12.33
CA ALA A 209 -9.74 -28.79 -13.09
C ALA A 209 -8.97 -28.26 -14.31
N ALA A 210 -7.64 -28.37 -14.19
CA ALA A 210 -6.68 -28.46 -15.29
C ALA A 210 -6.59 -27.23 -16.22
N PHE A 211 -6.04 -26.13 -15.71
CA PHE A 211 -5.17 -25.31 -16.55
C PHE A 211 -3.79 -25.99 -16.58
N ASN A 212 -3.49 -26.70 -17.67
CA ASN A 212 -2.18 -27.28 -17.92
C ASN A 212 -1.11 -26.19 -17.83
N LEU A 213 -0.30 -26.25 -16.77
CA LEU A 213 0.95 -25.52 -16.63
C LEU A 213 1.86 -25.94 -17.79
N MET A 214 2.19 -25.01 -18.68
CA MET A 214 3.42 -25.17 -19.46
C MET A 214 4.57 -25.05 -18.46
N ALA A 215 5.17 -26.19 -18.15
CA ALA A 215 6.31 -26.33 -17.27
C ALA A 215 7.46 -25.42 -17.72
N ILE A 216 7.87 -24.52 -16.83
CA ILE A 216 9.21 -23.96 -16.83
C ILE A 216 10.12 -25.09 -16.30
N PRO A 217 11.17 -25.51 -17.03
CA PRO A 217 12.04 -26.58 -16.55
C PRO A 217 12.87 -26.05 -15.37
N THR A 218 12.58 -26.56 -14.17
CA THR A 218 13.46 -26.39 -13.01
C THR A 218 14.68 -27.29 -13.18
N ALA A 219 15.86 -26.69 -13.08
CA ALA A 219 17.14 -27.37 -13.03
C ALA A 219 17.19 -28.40 -11.89
N SER A 220 17.88 -29.48 -12.17
CA SER A 220 18.15 -30.67 -11.34
C SER A 220 18.57 -30.35 -9.91
N GLN A 221 17.91 -31.01 -8.94
CA GLN A 221 18.54 -31.36 -7.67
C GLN A 221 18.56 -32.88 -7.51
N ASP A 222 19.75 -33.36 -7.17
CA ASP A 222 20.11 -34.75 -7.03
C ASP A 222 19.35 -35.48 -5.93
N LYS A 223 19.18 -36.77 -6.20
CA LYS A 223 18.64 -37.81 -5.33
C LYS A 223 19.52 -38.01 -4.09
N ALA A 224 18.87 -38.22 -2.95
CA ALA A 224 19.29 -39.26 -2.01
C ALA A 224 18.06 -39.78 -1.24
N ASP A 225 17.80 -41.06 -1.43
CA ASP A 225 16.85 -41.89 -0.69
C ASP A 225 17.24 -42.00 0.80
N ALA A 226 16.25 -42.11 1.69
CA ALA A 226 16.20 -43.19 2.68
C ALA A 226 14.86 -43.18 3.45
N ASP A 227 14.20 -44.32 3.28
CA ASP A 227 13.03 -44.88 3.95
C ASP A 227 13.35 -45.27 5.41
N VAL A 228 12.58 -44.80 6.40
CA VAL A 228 12.42 -45.50 7.71
C VAL A 228 11.02 -45.22 8.29
N LYS A 229 10.31 -46.32 8.54
CA LYS A 229 9.01 -46.48 9.20
C LYS A 229 9.05 -46.26 10.72
N ASP A 230 7.85 -45.97 11.25
CA ASP A 230 7.31 -46.29 12.58
C ASP A 230 8.06 -45.82 13.83
N LYS A 231 7.40 -44.98 14.64
CA LYS A 231 6.78 -45.41 15.91
C LYS A 231 6.06 -44.26 16.62
N VAL A 232 4.82 -44.57 17.00
CA VAL A 232 4.00 -43.89 17.99
C VAL A 232 4.59 -44.13 19.38
N ALA A 233 4.72 -43.09 20.19
CA ALA A 233 4.71 -43.21 21.66
C ALA A 233 4.29 -41.87 22.30
N GLU A 234 3.36 -42.01 23.24
CA GLU A 234 2.83 -40.99 24.14
C GLU A 234 3.94 -40.28 24.92
N GLN A 235 3.75 -38.99 25.20
CA GLN A 235 4.43 -38.33 26.30
C GLN A 235 3.42 -37.69 27.25
N ASP A 236 3.44 -38.28 28.45
CA ASP A 236 2.75 -37.87 29.65
C ASP A 236 3.18 -36.48 30.14
N VAL A 237 2.18 -35.81 30.68
CA VAL A 237 2.24 -34.58 31.45
C VAL A 237 2.88 -34.84 32.81
N LYS A 238 3.91 -34.07 33.19
CA LYS A 238 4.18 -33.80 34.61
C LYS A 238 4.87 -32.46 34.82
N ALA A 239 4.10 -31.55 35.43
CA ALA A 239 4.59 -30.36 36.12
C ALA A 239 5.39 -30.75 37.37
N LEU A 240 6.30 -29.86 37.81
CA LEU A 240 6.30 -29.25 39.16
C LEU A 240 7.53 -28.33 39.37
N ASN A 241 7.22 -27.11 39.82
CA ASN A 241 7.89 -26.29 40.84
C ASN A 241 9.23 -25.56 40.58
N GLU A 242 9.12 -24.22 40.57
CA GLU A 242 10.07 -23.22 41.05
C GLU A 242 10.22 -23.26 42.61
N PRO A 243 10.90 -22.30 43.30
CA PRO A 243 12.02 -21.43 42.95
C PRO A 243 13.17 -21.50 43.99
N VAL A 244 14.37 -21.00 43.66
CA VAL A 244 15.31 -20.52 44.70
C VAL A 244 15.97 -19.21 44.27
N VAL A 245 15.73 -18.20 45.09
CA VAL A 245 16.41 -16.90 45.16
C VAL A 245 17.74 -17.07 45.90
N SER A 246 18.81 -16.46 45.41
CA SER A 246 19.84 -15.93 46.31
C SER A 246 20.48 -14.66 45.76
N GLN A 247 20.37 -13.61 46.57
CA GLN A 247 21.19 -12.41 46.53
C GLN A 247 22.59 -12.75 47.07
N GLN A 248 23.63 -12.15 46.51
CA GLN A 248 24.73 -11.65 47.33
C GLN A 248 25.48 -10.52 46.62
N THR A 249 26.04 -9.66 47.45
CA THR A 249 26.32 -8.25 47.24
C THR A 249 27.83 -8.00 47.39
N ILE A 250 28.35 -7.12 46.55
CA ILE A 250 29.54 -6.24 46.69
C ILE A 250 30.89 -6.86 47.08
N GLU A 251 31.91 -6.58 46.26
CA GLU A 251 33.14 -5.94 46.75
C GLU A 251 33.85 -5.14 45.64
N ALA A 252 34.35 -3.97 46.04
CA ALA A 252 35.04 -2.99 45.22
C ALA A 252 36.54 -2.96 45.54
N ARG A 253 37.37 -2.80 44.51
CA ARG A 253 38.78 -2.31 44.49
C ARG A 253 39.15 -2.27 43.00
N GLY A 254 39.77 -1.27 42.40
CA GLY A 254 40.54 -0.14 42.87
C GLY A 254 41.75 0.03 41.93
N ALA A 255 41.89 1.23 41.36
CA ALA A 255 43.14 1.86 40.89
C ALA A 255 43.76 1.54 39.51
N ASN A 256 43.90 2.64 38.76
CA ASN A 256 45.06 3.11 37.98
C ASN A 256 45.32 2.63 36.54
N GLY A 257 45.50 3.62 35.66
CA GLY A 257 46.19 3.44 34.38
C GLY A 257 45.87 4.52 33.34
N GLU A 258 46.44 5.71 33.50
CA GLU A 258 46.49 6.76 32.47
C GLU A 258 47.12 6.25 31.15
N LYS A 259 46.62 6.74 30.01
CA LYS A 259 47.47 7.31 28.94
C LYS A 259 46.66 8.12 27.94
N GLN A 260 46.97 9.41 27.90
CA GLN A 260 46.65 10.34 26.82
C GLN A 260 47.30 9.89 25.50
N MET A 261 46.56 9.94 24.41
CA MET A 261 47.09 10.29 23.10
C MET A 261 46.17 11.33 22.47
N ALA A 262 46.66 12.56 22.44
CA ALA A 262 46.13 13.62 21.62
C ALA A 262 46.54 13.37 20.16
N GLN A 263 45.58 13.39 19.25
CA GLN A 263 45.82 13.67 17.84
C GLN A 263 44.92 14.84 17.44
N ALA A 264 45.55 16.00 17.27
CA ALA A 264 44.95 17.16 16.64
C ALA A 264 44.76 16.83 15.16
N ALA A 265 43.50 16.76 14.71
CA ALA A 265 43.16 16.82 13.30
C ALA A 265 42.99 18.30 12.94
N GLU A 266 43.93 18.83 12.16
CA GLU A 266 43.82 20.16 11.56
C GLU A 266 42.58 20.21 10.67
N ALA A 267 41.61 21.05 11.05
CA ALA A 267 40.47 21.39 10.21
C ALA A 267 40.95 22.34 9.11
N VAL A 268 41.05 21.83 7.89
CA VAL A 268 41.24 22.66 6.70
C VAL A 268 39.91 23.37 6.41
N GLU A 269 39.76 24.60 6.91
CA GLU A 269 38.68 25.50 6.55
C GLU A 269 38.81 25.92 5.08
N PHE A 270 38.12 25.20 4.20
CA PHE A 270 37.85 25.69 2.85
C PHE A 270 36.83 26.84 2.94
N MET A 271 37.32 28.08 3.03
CA MET A 271 36.52 29.28 2.76
C MET A 271 36.17 29.32 1.27
N THR A 272 35.13 28.58 0.89
CA THR A 272 34.47 28.75 -0.39
C THR A 272 33.51 29.93 -0.26
N ALA A 273 33.73 30.97 -1.06
CA ALA A 273 32.78 32.07 -1.20
C ALA A 273 31.41 31.47 -1.61
N THR A 274 30.46 31.50 -0.68
CA THR A 274 29.11 31.00 -0.91
C THR A 274 28.43 31.97 -1.86
N ALA A 275 28.36 31.61 -3.14
CA ALA A 275 27.46 32.28 -4.08
C ALA A 275 26.06 32.34 -3.46
N ALA A 276 25.42 33.50 -3.52
CA ALA A 276 24.06 33.67 -3.00
C ALA A 276 23.16 32.57 -3.55
N ALA A 277 22.41 31.91 -2.65
CA ALA A 277 21.53 30.82 -3.06
C ALA A 277 20.57 31.33 -4.16
N PRO A 278 20.38 30.56 -5.24
CA PRO A 278 19.48 30.97 -6.30
C PRO A 278 18.07 31.19 -5.73
N GLY A 279 17.47 32.33 -6.07
CA GLY A 279 16.06 32.57 -5.80
C GLY A 279 15.14 31.72 -6.69
N PRO A 280 13.84 31.65 -6.39
CA PRO A 280 12.89 30.95 -7.24
C PRO A 280 12.81 31.62 -8.62
N SER A 281 13.10 30.88 -9.70
CA SER A 281 13.04 31.36 -11.09
C SER A 281 11.82 30.86 -11.86
N GLY A 282 10.88 30.19 -11.18
CA GLY A 282 9.65 29.65 -11.74
C GLY A 282 9.07 28.51 -10.90
N PRO A 283 8.01 27.83 -11.39
CA PRO A 283 7.41 26.71 -10.70
C PRO A 283 8.39 25.55 -10.45
N GLY A 284 8.24 24.88 -9.30
CA GLY A 284 9.06 23.72 -8.93
C GLY A 284 9.52 23.79 -7.48
N ILE A 285 10.79 23.46 -7.23
CA ILE A 285 11.37 23.57 -5.88
C ILE A 285 12.75 24.21 -5.89
N LEU A 286 13.09 24.93 -4.82
CA LEU A 286 14.47 25.09 -4.38
C LEU A 286 14.83 23.88 -3.53
N LEU A 287 15.96 23.25 -3.83
CA LEU A 287 16.44 22.06 -3.15
C LEU A 287 17.82 22.34 -2.56
N THR A 288 17.91 22.34 -1.24
CA THR A 288 19.17 22.52 -0.51
C THR A 288 19.66 21.21 0.07
N ASN A 289 20.92 20.90 -0.21
CA ASN A 289 21.65 19.82 0.45
C ASN A 289 22.50 20.41 1.59
N LYS A 290 21.97 20.40 2.81
CA LYS A 290 22.70 20.86 4.00
C LYS A 290 23.49 19.71 4.61
N SER A 291 24.45 19.19 3.85
CA SER A 291 25.40 18.17 4.28
C SER A 291 26.81 18.48 3.81
N ALA A 292 27.78 17.77 4.39
CA ALA A 292 29.19 17.86 4.00
C ALA A 292 29.52 17.10 2.71
N LYS A 293 28.57 16.34 2.13
CA LYS A 293 28.81 15.51 0.93
C LYS A 293 27.83 15.84 -0.18
N LYS A 294 28.20 15.56 -1.43
CA LYS A 294 27.25 15.58 -2.55
C LYS A 294 26.19 14.51 -2.32
N ASN A 295 24.92 14.83 -2.57
CA ASN A 295 23.83 13.87 -2.54
C ASN A 295 23.04 13.91 -3.85
N THR A 296 22.55 12.75 -4.27
CA THR A 296 21.62 12.61 -5.39
C THR A 296 20.20 12.53 -4.84
N TYR A 297 19.28 13.29 -5.44
CA TYR A 297 17.88 13.35 -5.04
C TYR A 297 16.99 12.85 -6.17
N PHE A 298 16.10 11.92 -5.85
CA PHE A 298 15.21 11.28 -6.82
C PHE A 298 13.79 11.80 -6.64
N PHE A 299 13.14 12.08 -7.76
CA PHE A 299 11.78 12.59 -7.83
C PHE A 299 10.84 11.49 -8.30
N TYR A 300 9.70 11.37 -7.65
CA TYR A 300 8.68 10.35 -7.93
C TYR A 300 7.35 11.04 -8.15
N ASP A 301 6.66 10.74 -9.25
CA ASP A 301 5.25 11.14 -9.42
C ASP A 301 4.35 10.24 -8.60
N ASN A 302 3.16 10.69 -8.24
CA ASN A 302 2.15 9.80 -7.70
C ASN A 302 1.60 8.88 -8.79
N PHE A 303 1.31 7.61 -8.45
CA PHE A 303 0.57 6.69 -9.33
C PHE A 303 -0.85 7.19 -9.61
N TRP A 304 -1.49 7.78 -8.60
CA TRP A 304 -2.79 8.45 -8.74
C TRP A 304 -2.89 9.66 -7.82
N ASN A 305 -3.64 10.66 -8.28
CA ASN A 305 -3.85 11.95 -7.62
C ASN A 305 -5.36 12.12 -7.33
N GLY A 306 -5.86 11.53 -6.25
CA GLY A 306 -7.28 11.54 -5.87
C GLY A 306 -7.69 12.75 -5.02
N ASN A 307 -8.98 12.78 -4.61
CA ASN A 307 -9.59 13.81 -3.74
C ASN A 307 -9.07 13.74 -2.28
N GLY A 308 -7.75 13.89 -2.08
CA GLY A 308 -7.10 13.84 -0.77
C GLY A 308 -6.35 12.53 -0.47
N THR A 309 -6.24 11.61 -1.44
CA THR A 309 -5.41 10.41 -1.33
C THR A 309 -4.43 10.33 -2.51
N ALA A 310 -3.15 10.16 -2.19
CA ALA A 310 -2.06 10.05 -3.17
C ALA A 310 -1.50 8.62 -3.17
N GLY A 311 -1.46 7.98 -4.34
CA GLY A 311 -0.79 6.68 -4.50
C GLY A 311 0.70 6.86 -4.63
N ALA A 312 1.48 6.48 -3.61
CA ALA A 312 2.91 6.70 -3.63
C ALA A 312 3.64 5.76 -4.60
N ASN A 313 4.49 6.33 -5.44
CA ASN A 313 5.46 5.62 -6.26
C ASN A 313 6.83 5.71 -5.61
N PHE A 314 7.52 4.58 -5.46
CA PHE A 314 8.80 4.50 -4.74
C PHE A 314 9.88 3.71 -5.49
N ASP A 315 9.54 3.11 -6.63
CA ASP A 315 10.43 2.27 -7.44
C ASP A 315 10.54 2.73 -8.91
N HIS A 316 9.83 3.78 -9.31
CA HIS A 316 9.93 4.38 -10.64
C HIS A 316 10.23 5.89 -10.56
N PRO A 317 11.49 6.26 -10.26
CA PRO A 317 11.86 7.68 -10.24
C PRO A 317 11.72 8.29 -11.64
N LEU A 318 11.11 9.48 -11.70
CA LEU A 318 10.97 10.25 -12.94
C LEU A 318 12.29 10.89 -13.38
N LYS A 319 13.03 11.43 -12.40
CA LYS A 319 14.31 12.10 -12.62
C LYS A 319 15.13 12.17 -11.33
N HIS A 320 16.39 12.54 -11.46
CA HIS A 320 17.24 12.86 -10.32
C HIS A 320 18.03 14.15 -10.51
N VAL A 321 18.54 14.70 -9.41
CA VAL A 321 19.42 15.86 -9.39
C VAL A 321 20.54 15.63 -8.37
N ASP A 322 21.78 15.89 -8.78
CA ASP A 322 22.93 15.94 -7.87
C ASP A 322 23.07 17.34 -7.28
N VAL A 323 23.19 17.42 -5.95
CA VAL A 323 23.37 18.70 -5.24
C VAL A 323 24.62 18.60 -4.36
N GLY A 324 25.57 19.51 -4.57
CA GLY A 324 26.81 19.55 -3.81
C GLY A 324 26.61 19.90 -2.33
N PRO A 325 27.67 19.76 -1.51
CA PRO A 325 27.65 20.15 -0.10
C PRO A 325 27.23 21.60 0.07
N ASN A 326 26.26 21.86 0.96
CA ASN A 326 25.71 23.19 1.26
C ASN A 326 25.21 23.98 0.03
N GLN A 327 24.93 23.31 -1.08
CA GLN A 327 24.41 23.94 -2.27
C GLN A 327 22.88 23.97 -2.27
N THR A 328 22.35 24.99 -2.94
CA THR A 328 20.94 25.11 -3.29
C THR A 328 20.80 25.17 -4.79
N VAL A 329 19.90 24.38 -5.35
CA VAL A 329 19.58 24.40 -6.79
C VAL A 329 18.08 24.61 -6.98
N HIS A 330 17.71 25.30 -8.05
CA HIS A 330 16.31 25.31 -8.50
C HIS A 330 16.07 24.11 -9.40
N VAL A 331 15.03 23.35 -9.09
CA VAL A 331 14.58 22.21 -9.89
C VAL A 331 13.24 22.58 -10.52
N PRO A 332 13.21 22.94 -11.82
CA PRO A 332 11.96 23.24 -12.50
C PRO A 332 11.10 21.99 -12.62
N LEU A 333 9.80 22.15 -12.37
CA LEU A 333 8.80 21.10 -12.47
C LEU A 333 7.53 21.63 -13.14
N SER A 334 6.80 20.74 -13.80
CA SER A 334 5.49 21.06 -14.37
C SER A 334 4.51 21.47 -13.26
N LEU A 335 3.61 22.41 -13.55
CA LEU A 335 2.50 22.73 -12.65
C LEU A 335 1.61 21.51 -12.35
N ALA A 336 1.62 20.49 -13.21
CA ALA A 336 0.88 19.26 -13.01
C ALA A 336 1.57 18.25 -12.07
N PHE A 337 2.83 18.48 -11.68
CA PHE A 337 3.59 17.55 -10.84
C PHE A 337 2.98 17.47 -9.44
N LYS A 338 2.72 16.24 -8.99
CA LYS A 338 2.24 15.90 -7.66
C LYS A 338 2.94 14.65 -7.20
N GLY A 339 3.84 14.78 -6.24
CA GLY A 339 4.76 13.70 -5.96
C GLY A 339 5.69 14.01 -4.81
N ARG A 340 6.90 13.45 -4.90
CA ARG A 340 7.87 13.44 -3.81
C ARG A 340 9.28 13.64 -4.31
N VAL A 341 10.12 14.11 -3.40
CA VAL A 341 11.57 14.03 -3.53
C VAL A 341 12.17 13.39 -2.29
N GLN A 342 13.19 12.54 -2.49
CA GLN A 342 13.95 11.93 -1.41
C GLN A 342 15.44 11.87 -1.76
N ARG A 343 16.27 11.56 -0.76
CA ARG A 343 17.70 11.34 -0.92
C ARG A 343 17.98 9.89 -1.31
N GLY A 344 18.73 9.69 -2.40
CA GLY A 344 18.94 8.37 -2.97
C GLY A 344 17.65 7.73 -3.49
N ASP A 345 17.76 6.50 -3.99
CA ASP A 345 16.67 5.74 -4.60
C ASP A 345 16.18 4.56 -3.74
N GLN A 346 16.69 4.45 -2.51
CA GLN A 346 16.45 3.33 -1.61
C GLN A 346 15.55 3.71 -0.43
N GLN A 347 14.67 2.80 -0.04
CA GLN A 347 13.90 2.85 1.21
C GLN A 347 14.63 2.08 2.32
N PRO A 348 14.35 2.38 3.61
CA PRO A 348 13.50 3.45 4.13
C PRO A 348 14.10 4.87 3.99
N ALA A 349 13.30 5.90 3.72
CA ALA A 349 13.78 7.28 3.51
C ALA A 349 12.77 8.36 3.96
N THR A 350 13.28 9.56 4.31
CA THR A 350 12.43 10.73 4.59
C THR A 350 11.89 11.31 3.29
N TRP A 351 10.61 11.65 3.27
CA TRP A 351 9.93 12.20 2.10
C TRP A 351 9.62 13.69 2.27
N ALA A 352 9.94 14.45 1.24
CA ALA A 352 9.36 15.76 0.98
C ALA A 352 8.22 15.58 -0.04
N GLU A 353 6.98 15.68 0.43
CA GLU A 353 5.77 15.51 -0.39
C GLU A 353 5.27 16.87 -0.86
N PHE A 354 4.89 16.99 -2.14
CA PHE A 354 4.36 18.24 -2.65
C PHE A 354 3.58 18.12 -3.95
N GLN A 355 2.74 19.11 -4.18
CA GLN A 355 2.16 19.43 -5.47
C GLN A 355 2.58 20.84 -5.88
N VAL A 356 3.00 20.99 -7.14
CA VAL A 356 3.43 22.30 -7.66
C VAL A 356 2.26 23.25 -7.82
N LYS A 357 1.07 22.71 -8.15
CA LYS A 357 -0.19 23.47 -8.19
C LYS A 357 -1.36 22.62 -7.70
N ALA A 358 -1.93 23.02 -6.57
CA ALA A 358 -3.13 22.44 -6.01
C ALA A 358 -4.37 22.89 -6.80
N SER A 359 -5.36 22.00 -6.95
CA SER A 359 -6.58 22.29 -7.72
C SER A 359 -7.57 23.20 -6.98
N ASN A 360 -7.49 23.26 -5.65
CA ASN A 360 -8.41 24.02 -4.80
C ASN A 360 -8.06 25.51 -4.73
N ASP A 361 -6.79 25.89 -4.66
CA ASP A 361 -6.37 27.30 -4.51
C ASP A 361 -5.29 27.76 -5.50
N GLY A 362 -4.80 26.84 -6.34
CA GLY A 362 -3.79 27.14 -7.37
C GLY A 362 -2.39 27.41 -6.84
N ARG A 363 -2.08 27.08 -5.58
CA ARG A 363 -0.74 27.29 -4.97
C ARG A 363 0.07 25.99 -4.96
N ALA A 364 1.37 26.08 -4.74
CA ALA A 364 2.15 24.90 -4.34
C ALA A 364 1.81 24.55 -2.90
N HIS A 365 1.72 23.27 -2.58
CA HIS A 365 1.53 22.76 -1.22
C HIS A 365 2.54 21.64 -0.98
N GLY A 366 3.16 21.62 0.20
CA GLY A 366 4.05 20.53 0.57
C GLY A 366 4.27 20.39 2.07
N ASP A 367 4.73 19.21 2.43
CA ASP A 367 4.90 18.75 3.80
C ASP A 367 6.02 17.69 3.86
N ILE A 368 6.32 17.24 5.08
CA ILE A 368 7.35 16.25 5.34
C ILE A 368 6.69 14.98 5.87
N SER A 369 7.11 13.83 5.37
CA SER A 369 6.63 12.53 5.81
C SER A 369 7.76 11.60 6.20
N VAL A 370 7.55 10.87 7.29
CA VAL A 370 8.41 9.77 7.75
C VAL A 370 7.69 8.42 7.66
N GLN A 371 6.55 8.38 6.95
CA GLN A 371 5.73 7.16 6.79
C GLN A 371 6.50 6.00 6.16
N GLN A 372 7.44 6.31 5.25
CA GLN A 372 8.34 5.33 4.61
C GLN A 372 9.71 5.22 5.28
N GLY A 373 9.86 5.76 6.49
CA GLY A 373 11.09 5.78 7.26
C GLY A 373 11.69 7.19 7.35
N CYS A 374 12.87 7.28 7.96
CA CYS A 374 13.57 8.55 8.06
C CYS A 374 15.08 8.34 8.01
N ASP A 375 15.72 8.95 7.00
CA ASP A 375 17.16 8.93 6.73
C ASP A 375 17.83 10.31 6.93
N GLY A 376 17.09 11.24 7.53
CA GLY A 376 17.58 12.57 7.87
C GLY A 376 16.46 13.58 8.03
N ALA A 377 16.81 14.72 8.64
CA ALA A 377 15.87 15.81 8.85
C ALA A 377 15.58 16.54 7.53
N VAL A 378 14.35 17.03 7.37
CA VAL A 378 13.93 17.80 6.21
C VAL A 378 13.00 18.93 6.67
N THR A 379 13.15 20.11 6.06
CA THR A 379 12.20 21.21 6.21
C THR A 379 11.65 21.63 4.85
N VAL A 380 10.46 22.23 4.88
CA VAL A 380 9.80 22.85 3.74
C VAL A 380 9.46 24.30 4.08
N ALA A 381 9.65 25.21 3.13
CA ALA A 381 9.31 26.61 3.26
C ALA A 381 8.66 27.20 2.00
N SER A 382 7.78 28.18 2.20
CA SER A 382 7.20 28.99 1.12
C SER A 382 8.29 29.88 0.50
N THR A 383 8.21 30.14 -0.79
CA THR A 383 9.18 31.05 -1.48
C THR A 383 8.52 32.32 -2.01
N ASP A 384 7.26 32.57 -1.66
CA ASP A 384 6.46 33.71 -2.10
C ASP A 384 6.55 34.94 -1.16
N GLY A 385 7.52 34.94 -0.24
CA GLY A 385 7.75 36.00 0.74
C GLY A 385 6.90 35.89 2.01
N THR A 386 6.02 34.89 2.13
CA THR A 386 5.24 34.68 3.37
C THR A 386 6.07 34.07 4.51
N ASN A 387 7.23 33.46 4.18
CA ASN A 387 8.15 32.83 5.13
C ASN A 387 7.51 31.76 6.03
N VAL A 388 6.42 31.12 5.57
CA VAL A 388 5.82 29.97 6.24
C VAL A 388 6.75 28.78 6.06
N SER A 389 6.98 28.01 7.13
CA SER A 389 7.82 26.82 7.10
C SER A 389 7.32 25.75 8.06
N ASN A 390 7.64 24.50 7.75
CA ASN A 390 7.38 23.35 8.61
C ASN A 390 8.47 22.26 8.40
N GLY A 391 8.38 21.15 9.11
CA GLY A 391 9.37 20.07 9.12
C GLY A 391 10.23 20.09 10.37
N PHE A 392 11.40 19.46 10.29
CA PHE A 392 12.30 19.33 11.43
C PHE A 392 13.77 19.36 11.02
N VAL A 393 14.62 19.86 11.91
CA VAL A 393 16.09 19.92 11.74
C VAL A 393 16.83 18.97 12.69
N LYS A 394 16.11 18.42 13.67
CA LYS A 394 16.67 17.51 14.66
C LYS A 394 16.99 16.18 14.00
N ASP A 395 18.21 15.68 14.22
CA ASP A 395 18.51 14.29 13.91
C ASP A 395 17.80 13.37 14.90
N ILE A 396 16.78 12.68 14.39
CA ILE A 396 16.01 11.70 15.15
C ILE A 396 16.44 10.26 14.88
N VAL A 397 17.40 10.02 13.98
CA VAL A 397 18.00 8.69 13.81
C VAL A 397 18.97 8.43 14.96
N LYS A 398 19.74 9.46 15.38
CA LYS A 398 20.61 9.38 16.55
C LYS A 398 19.81 9.23 17.84
N GLY A 399 20.19 8.23 18.62
CA GLY A 399 19.57 7.92 19.91
C GLY A 399 18.25 7.15 19.80
N ALA A 400 17.79 6.82 18.59
CA ALA A 400 16.63 5.96 18.42
C ALA A 400 16.88 4.57 19.03
N PRO A 401 15.86 3.97 19.68
CA PRO A 401 15.99 2.62 20.21
C PRO A 401 16.22 1.61 19.08
N ALA A 402 16.95 0.53 19.36
CA ALA A 402 17.28 -0.49 18.35
C ALA A 402 16.05 -1.02 17.60
N ALA A 403 14.92 -1.17 18.30
CA ALA A 403 13.66 -1.63 17.72
C ALA A 403 13.02 -0.63 16.72
N ALA A 404 13.35 0.66 16.80
CA ALA A 404 12.85 1.69 15.88
C ALA A 404 13.72 1.85 14.62
N LEU A 405 14.87 1.18 14.57
CA LEU A 405 15.85 1.31 13.52
C LEU A 405 15.70 0.20 12.48
N ASP A 406 16.05 0.52 11.24
CA ASP A 406 16.16 -0.41 10.13
C ASP A 406 17.43 -0.09 9.31
N LYS A 407 17.68 -0.86 8.25
CA LYS A 407 18.75 -0.63 7.30
C LYS A 407 18.20 -0.50 5.89
N LYS A 408 18.70 0.50 5.17
CA LYS A 408 18.60 0.52 3.71
C LYS A 408 19.38 -0.66 3.09
N PRO A 409 19.13 -1.03 1.82
CA PRO A 409 19.92 -2.02 1.08
C PRO A 409 21.43 -1.75 1.06
N ASN A 410 21.84 -0.47 1.10
CA ASN A 410 23.24 -0.07 1.21
C ASN A 410 23.83 -0.17 2.64
N ASN A 411 23.10 -0.75 3.60
CA ASN A 411 23.42 -0.86 5.03
C ASN A 411 23.41 0.45 5.84
N GLU A 412 22.98 1.57 5.27
CA GLU A 412 22.77 2.81 6.02
C GLU A 412 21.67 2.59 7.09
N LYS A 413 21.99 2.94 8.33
CA LYS A 413 21.06 2.86 9.45
C LYS A 413 20.09 4.03 9.39
N VAL A 414 18.80 3.72 9.44
CA VAL A 414 17.70 4.69 9.33
C VAL A 414 16.62 4.35 10.35
N LEU A 415 15.63 5.23 10.52
CA LEU A 415 14.39 4.84 11.19
C LEU A 415 13.55 3.96 10.27
N ALA A 416 12.98 2.90 10.84
CA ALA A 416 12.07 2.00 10.15
C ALA A 416 10.82 2.75 9.68
N SER A 417 10.17 2.22 8.64
CA SER A 417 8.90 2.76 8.16
C SER A 417 7.81 2.67 9.23
N THR A 418 7.06 3.76 9.41
CA THR A 418 6.00 3.89 10.41
C THR A 418 4.62 3.47 9.88
N GLU A 419 4.45 3.25 8.58
CA GLU A 419 3.23 2.66 7.99
C GLU A 419 3.48 1.34 7.27
N GLY A 420 4.70 0.82 7.36
CA GLY A 420 5.21 -0.16 6.41
C GLY A 420 5.25 0.44 5.01
N ASN A 421 5.69 -0.33 4.01
CA ASN A 421 5.52 0.06 2.60
C ASN A 421 4.02 -0.02 2.22
N TRP A 422 3.20 0.84 2.82
CA TRP A 422 1.74 1.00 2.73
C TRP A 422 0.91 -0.28 2.99
N LYS A 423 1.54 -1.38 3.43
CA LYS A 423 0.91 -2.72 3.53
C LYS A 423 1.35 -3.56 4.74
N GLY A 424 2.08 -2.97 5.70
CA GLY A 424 2.48 -3.64 6.95
C GLY A 424 1.98 -2.85 8.17
N PRO A 425 1.98 -3.41 9.38
CA PRO A 425 1.44 -2.73 10.57
C PRO A 425 2.21 -1.45 11.00
N GLY A 426 3.22 -1.02 10.25
CA GLY A 426 4.20 -0.02 10.68
C GLY A 426 5.12 -0.55 11.79
N ASN A 427 6.30 0.04 11.93
CA ASN A 427 7.13 -0.23 13.10
C ASN A 427 6.65 0.64 14.27
N GLN A 428 6.00 0.02 15.28
CA GLN A 428 5.43 0.75 16.41
C GLN A 428 6.51 1.49 17.23
N ALA A 429 7.70 0.92 17.39
CA ALA A 429 8.79 1.58 18.11
C ALA A 429 9.27 2.84 17.36
N ALA A 430 9.28 2.81 16.02
CA ALA A 430 9.57 3.99 15.20
C ALA A 430 8.46 5.03 15.31
N ILE A 431 7.18 4.63 15.27
CA ILE A 431 6.03 5.52 15.48
C ILE A 431 6.15 6.27 16.82
N ASP A 432 6.31 5.53 17.92
CA ASP A 432 6.39 6.08 19.27
C ASP A 432 7.58 7.02 19.42
N TRP A 433 8.72 6.63 18.84
CA TRP A 433 9.92 7.46 18.81
C TRP A 433 9.70 8.76 18.04
N CYS A 434 9.15 8.69 16.83
CA CYS A 434 8.86 9.87 16.01
C CYS A 434 7.92 10.82 16.73
N TYR A 435 6.82 10.34 17.33
CA TYR A 435 5.90 11.21 18.08
C TYR A 435 6.58 11.86 19.29
N LYS A 436 7.44 11.11 19.99
CA LYS A 436 8.22 11.65 21.11
C LYS A 436 9.20 12.74 20.66
N GLN A 437 9.84 12.58 19.50
CA GLN A 437 10.87 13.52 19.04
C GLN A 437 10.32 14.73 18.30
N LEU A 438 9.24 14.55 17.53
CA LEU A 438 8.71 15.52 16.60
C LEU A 438 7.36 16.10 16.99
N GLY A 439 6.60 15.41 17.86
CA GLY A 439 5.20 15.74 18.08
C GLY A 439 4.33 15.36 16.87
N HIS A 440 3.17 16.01 16.74
CA HIS A 440 2.17 15.70 15.71
C HIS A 440 2.18 16.69 14.53
N ASP A 441 2.89 17.81 14.65
CA ASP A 441 2.77 18.96 13.74
C ASP A 441 3.94 19.10 12.76
N LYS A 442 5.02 18.33 12.93
CA LYS A 442 6.26 18.51 12.13
C LYS A 442 6.37 17.60 10.91
N ALA A 443 5.80 16.40 10.96
CA ALA A 443 5.86 15.46 9.85
C ALA A 443 4.72 14.44 9.95
N TYR A 444 4.32 13.87 8.82
CA TYR A 444 3.42 12.73 8.81
C TYR A 444 4.15 11.50 9.34
N ILE A 445 3.72 11.04 10.51
CA ILE A 445 4.28 9.86 11.19
C ILE A 445 3.40 8.64 10.92
N LYS A 446 2.09 8.80 11.06
CA LYS A 446 1.09 7.77 10.77
C LYS A 446 -0.10 8.50 10.14
N GLY A 447 -0.75 7.86 9.18
CA GLY A 447 -1.62 8.46 8.19
C GLY A 447 -2.77 9.27 8.77
N GLY A 448 -3.42 10.05 7.90
CA GLY A 448 -4.53 10.92 8.27
C GLY A 448 -4.27 12.38 7.92
N THR A 449 -4.95 13.26 8.64
CA THR A 449 -4.86 14.72 8.53
C THR A 449 -4.27 15.28 9.82
N GLY A 450 -3.52 16.38 9.78
CA GLY A 450 -3.09 17.06 11.02
C GLY A 450 -1.69 17.68 10.99
N VAL A 451 -0.88 17.40 9.98
CA VAL A 451 0.37 18.14 9.76
C VAL A 451 0.03 19.37 8.93
N PRO A 452 0.26 20.60 9.44
CA PRO A 452 0.06 21.79 8.64
C PRO A 452 0.99 21.77 7.43
N ASP A 453 0.41 21.83 6.24
CA ASP A 453 1.19 21.95 5.02
C ASP A 453 1.68 23.40 4.82
N VAL A 454 2.71 23.54 4.00
CA VAL A 454 3.26 24.83 3.60
C VAL A 454 2.78 25.14 2.20
N ALA A 455 2.08 26.27 2.07
CA ALA A 455 1.59 26.77 0.79
C ALA A 455 2.48 27.90 0.24
N SER A 456 2.67 27.96 -1.08
CA SER A 456 3.41 29.04 -1.75
C SER A 456 2.72 29.50 -3.04
N LYS A 457 2.38 30.79 -3.11
CA LYS A 457 1.63 31.40 -4.22
C LYS A 457 2.39 31.44 -5.55
N ASN A 458 3.72 31.43 -5.52
CA ASN A 458 4.54 31.44 -6.72
C ASN A 458 4.77 30.03 -7.32
N ASN A 459 4.05 29.02 -6.83
CA ASN A 459 4.17 27.62 -7.23
C ASN A 459 5.59 27.05 -7.04
N CYS A 460 6.35 27.59 -6.09
CA CYS A 460 7.68 27.11 -5.74
C CYS A 460 7.84 26.96 -4.21
N LEU A 461 8.34 25.82 -3.78
CA LEU A 461 8.65 25.52 -2.37
C LEU A 461 10.17 25.38 -2.19
N HIS A 462 10.66 25.57 -0.98
CA HIS A 462 12.05 25.35 -0.64
C HIS A 462 12.18 24.18 0.33
N PHE A 463 12.75 23.08 -0.15
CA PHE A 463 13.10 21.94 0.68
C PHE A 463 14.57 21.97 1.09
N THR A 464 14.85 21.85 2.37
CA THR A 464 16.21 21.71 2.89
C THR A 464 16.38 20.34 3.53
N PHE A 465 17.27 19.54 2.97
CA PHE A 465 17.63 18.23 3.50
C PHE A 465 18.88 18.33 4.36
N TYR A 466 18.78 17.88 5.59
CA TYR A 466 19.87 17.85 6.57
C TYR A 466 20.42 16.41 6.64
N VAL A 467 21.74 16.28 6.66
CA VAL A 467 22.42 15.01 6.95
C VAL A 467 23.08 15.15 8.31
N VAL A 468 23.12 14.04 9.03
CA VAL A 468 23.89 13.87 10.26
C VAL A 468 25.32 13.46 9.96
#